data_AF-A0A967GUN7-F1
#
_entry.id   AF-A0A967GUN7-F1
#
_cell.length_a   1.000
_cell.length_b   1.000
_cell.length_c   1.000
_cell.angle_alpha   90.00
_cell.angle_beta   90.00
_cell.angle_gamma   90.00
#
_symmetry.space_group_name_H-M   'P 1'
#
loop_
_entity.id
_entity.type
_entity.pdbx_description
1 polymer ?
#
loop_
_entity_poly.entity_id
_entity_poly.type
_entity_poly.pdbx_seq_one_letter_code
_entity_poly.pdbx_strand_id
1 'polypeptide(L)'
;AIAVKLTSRGPVLYWSERVGRDNRHFDFPKFRSMRTEAPQTLQHLVGTDWTTPLGRFLRKTSLDELPQLFSILKGDMSFVGPRPVLVKEDILVAMRTLRGVHHLKPGL
;
A
#
# COMPACT_ATOMS: atom_id res chain seq x y z
N ALA A 1 14.43 -6.98 -1.21
CA ALA A 1 13.79 -8.33 -1.20
C ALA A 1 14.50 -9.33 -0.27
N ILE A 2 15.80 -9.60 -0.46
CA ILE A 2 16.55 -10.61 0.33
C ILE A 2 16.48 -10.34 1.85
N ALA A 3 16.77 -9.10 2.29
CA ALA A 3 16.72 -8.74 3.70
C ALA A 3 15.36 -9.06 4.35
N VAL A 4 14.24 -8.76 3.68
CA VAL A 4 12.88 -9.06 4.18
C VAL A 4 12.65 -10.56 4.36
N LYS A 5 13.16 -11.39 3.43
CA LYS A 5 13.04 -12.85 3.49
C LYS A 5 13.88 -13.45 4.60
N LEU A 6 15.07 -12.89 4.85
CA LEU A 6 15.99 -13.35 5.90
C LEU A 6 15.53 -12.95 7.30
N THR A 7 14.91 -11.77 7.46
CA THR A 7 14.51 -11.26 8.78
C THR A 7 13.07 -11.61 9.17
N SER A 8 12.26 -12.17 8.27
CA SER A 8 10.86 -12.50 8.52
C SER A 8 10.38 -13.65 7.63
N ARG A 9 9.78 -14.69 8.23
CA ARG A 9 9.23 -15.85 7.51
C ARG A 9 8.02 -15.45 6.66
N GLY A 10 7.85 -16.06 5.48
CA GLY A 10 6.70 -15.83 4.57
C GLY A 10 7.01 -14.99 3.31
N PRO A 11 5.97 -14.43 2.64
CA PRO A 11 6.10 -13.65 1.40
C PRO A 11 6.83 -12.31 1.57
N VAL A 12 7.66 -11.93 0.59
CA VAL A 12 8.42 -10.66 0.62
C VAL A 12 7.52 -9.44 0.40
N LEU A 13 6.51 -9.61 -0.45
CA LEU A 13 5.57 -8.56 -0.82
C LEU A 13 4.27 -8.71 -0.05
N TYR A 14 3.74 -7.58 0.38
CA TYR A 14 2.37 -7.42 0.83
C TYR A 14 1.59 -6.74 -0.30
N TRP A 15 0.43 -7.32 -0.63
CA TRP A 15 -0.46 -6.82 -1.67
C TRP A 15 -1.73 -6.29 -1.00
N SER A 16 -2.19 -5.14 -1.47
CA SER A 16 -3.47 -4.61 -1.05
C SER A 16 -4.16 -3.98 -2.26
N GLU A 17 -5.48 -4.03 -2.27
CA GLU A 17 -6.26 -3.44 -3.35
C GLU A 17 -6.47 -1.95 -3.10
N ARG A 18 -6.37 -1.15 -4.16
CA ARG A 18 -6.60 0.30 -4.12
C ARG A 18 -7.49 0.74 -5.27
N VAL A 19 -8.19 1.86 -5.05
CA VAL A 19 -9.00 2.50 -6.09
C VAL A 19 -8.11 3.41 -6.93
N GLY A 20 -8.06 3.11 -8.22
CA GLY A 20 -7.25 3.76 -9.23
C GLY A 20 -8.04 4.72 -10.12
N ARG A 21 -7.53 4.93 -11.34
CA ARG A 21 -8.17 5.78 -12.35
C ARG A 21 -9.53 5.20 -12.75
N ASP A 22 -10.52 6.07 -12.96
CA ASP A 22 -11.88 5.72 -13.35
C ASP A 22 -12.53 4.74 -12.35
N ASN A 23 -12.15 4.86 -11.07
CA ASN A 23 -12.55 3.98 -9.96
C ASN A 23 -12.19 2.49 -10.16
N ARG A 24 -11.28 2.16 -11.09
CA ARG A 24 -10.85 0.79 -11.31
C ARG A 24 -9.91 0.35 -10.22
N HIS A 25 -10.08 -0.88 -9.73
CA HIS A 25 -9.21 -1.42 -8.72
C HIS A 25 -7.88 -1.86 -9.32
N PHE A 26 -6.81 -1.76 -8.52
CA PHE A 26 -5.49 -2.25 -8.90
C PHE A 26 -4.70 -2.75 -7.69
N ASP A 27 -3.70 -3.57 -7.99
CA ASP A 27 -2.78 -4.13 -7.01
C ASP A 27 -1.74 -3.11 -6.56
N PHE A 28 -1.65 -2.93 -5.24
CA PHE A 28 -0.74 -1.99 -4.59
C PHE A 28 0.32 -2.75 -3.76
N PRO A 29 1.46 -3.13 -4.38
CA PRO A 29 2.51 -3.89 -3.71
C PRO A 29 3.36 -3.02 -2.79
N LYS A 30 3.72 -3.58 -1.63
CA LYS A 30 4.75 -3.04 -0.73
C LYS A 30 5.68 -4.14 -0.26
N PHE A 31 6.88 -3.80 0.18
CA PHE A 31 7.65 -4.74 0.97
C PHE A 31 6.95 -4.96 2.32
N ARG A 32 6.88 -6.21 2.73
CA ARG A 32 6.29 -6.57 4.01
C ARG A 32 7.13 -6.01 5.15
N SER A 33 6.56 -5.10 5.92
CA SER A 33 7.18 -4.51 7.11
C SER A 33 6.64 -5.09 8.42
N MET A 34 5.46 -5.73 8.39
CA MET A 34 4.79 -6.32 9.55
C MET A 34 4.92 -7.84 9.58
N ARG A 35 4.81 -8.43 10.77
CA ARG A 35 4.75 -9.88 10.96
C ARG A 35 3.49 -10.47 10.33
N THR A 36 3.53 -11.74 9.94
CA THR A 36 2.42 -12.45 9.26
C THR A 36 1.22 -12.68 10.16
N GLU A 37 1.43 -12.71 11.47
CA GLU A 37 0.41 -12.91 12.49
C GLU A 37 -0.29 -11.60 12.86
N ALA A 38 0.12 -10.48 12.26
CA ALA A 38 -0.46 -9.19 12.56
C ALA A 38 -1.95 -9.16 12.17
N PRO A 39 -2.84 -8.72 13.08
CA PRO A 39 -4.26 -8.64 12.78
C PRO A 39 -4.52 -7.60 11.68
N GLN A 40 -5.45 -7.91 10.78
CA GLN A 40 -5.79 -7.05 9.64
C GLN A 40 -6.64 -5.83 10.05
N THR A 41 -7.21 -5.83 11.26
CA THR A 41 -8.11 -4.79 11.76
C THR A 41 -7.40 -3.90 12.77
N LEU A 42 -7.51 -2.57 12.59
CA LEU A 42 -6.91 -1.54 13.45
C LEU A 42 -7.26 -1.70 14.95
N GLN A 43 -8.44 -2.24 15.25
CA GLN A 43 -8.93 -2.45 16.61
C GLN A 43 -8.03 -3.39 17.44
N HIS A 44 -7.30 -4.29 16.79
CA HIS A 44 -6.39 -5.25 17.46
C HIS A 44 -4.91 -4.83 17.39
N LEU A 45 -4.60 -3.67 16.80
CA LEU A 45 -3.22 -3.15 16.69
C LEU A 45 -2.84 -2.22 17.86
N VAL A 46 -3.80 -1.89 18.73
CA VAL A 46 -3.57 -1.00 19.88
C VAL A 46 -2.76 -1.76 20.94
N GLY A 47 -1.53 -1.31 21.19
CA GLY A 47 -0.67 -1.78 22.30
C GLY A 47 0.39 -2.82 21.94
N THR A 48 0.41 -3.37 20.72
CA THR A 48 1.45 -4.33 20.28
C THR A 48 2.06 -3.89 18.95
N ASP A 49 3.39 -3.70 18.92
CA ASP A 49 4.10 -3.37 17.70
C ASP A 49 4.39 -4.63 16.89
N TRP A 50 3.58 -4.85 15.86
CA TRP A 50 3.74 -5.97 14.91
C TRP A 50 4.78 -5.69 13.83
N THR A 51 5.44 -4.53 13.85
CA THR A 51 6.47 -4.17 12.88
C THR A 51 7.75 -4.96 13.15
N THR A 52 8.32 -5.54 12.10
CA THR A 52 9.65 -6.17 12.20
C THR A 52 10.74 -5.09 12.38
N PRO A 53 11.89 -5.39 13.00
CA PRO A 53 12.98 -4.42 13.11
C PRO A 53 13.41 -3.83 11.76
N LEU A 54 13.55 -4.68 10.74
CA LEU A 54 13.79 -4.23 9.36
C LEU A 54 12.60 -3.42 8.80
N GLY A 55 11.37 -3.84 9.09
CA GLY A 55 10.17 -3.11 8.70
C GLY A 55 10.12 -1.69 9.25
N ARG A 56 10.62 -1.45 10.47
CA ARG A 56 10.72 -0.09 11.04
C ARG A 56 11.65 0.79 10.21
N PHE A 57 12.80 0.23 9.79
CA PHE A 57 13.72 0.92 8.89
C PHE A 57 13.10 1.19 7.51
N LEU A 58 12.46 0.19 6.90
CA LEU A 58 11.81 0.33 5.58
C LEU A 58 10.75 1.44 5.59
N ARG A 59 9.90 1.50 6.62
CA ARG A 59 8.86 2.53 6.75
C ARG A 59 9.44 3.92 7.02
N LYS A 60 10.52 4.01 7.81
CA LYS A 60 11.20 5.30 8.09
C LYS A 60 11.82 5.90 6.84
N THR A 61 12.25 5.05 5.90
CA THR A 61 12.94 5.44 4.67
C THR A 61 12.03 5.40 3.44
N SER A 62 10.74 5.07 3.61
CA SER A 62 9.77 4.80 2.53
C SER A 62 10.23 3.73 1.52
N LEU A 63 11.25 2.93 1.85
CA LEU A 63 11.74 1.88 0.98
C LEU A 63 10.74 0.73 0.85
N ASP A 64 9.75 0.63 1.75
CA ASP A 64 8.65 -0.32 1.63
C ASP A 64 7.79 -0.08 0.39
N GLU A 65 7.84 1.12 -0.18
CA GLU A 65 7.03 1.52 -1.34
C GLU A 65 7.73 1.30 -2.69
N LEU A 66 9.01 0.92 -2.70
CA LEU A 66 9.74 0.62 -3.95
C LEU A 66 9.02 -0.36 -4.89
N PRO A 67 8.31 -1.41 -4.41
CA PRO A 67 7.55 -2.27 -5.31
C PRO A 67 6.46 -1.56 -6.11
N GLN A 68 5.96 -0.40 -5.65
CA GLN A 68 4.95 0.39 -6.36
C GLN A 68 5.49 0.99 -7.66
N LEU A 69 6.81 1.08 -7.85
CA LEU A 69 7.41 1.44 -9.13
C LEU A 69 6.97 0.49 -10.25
N PHE A 70 6.70 -0.79 -9.93
CA PHE A 70 6.12 -1.72 -10.89
C PHE A 70 4.70 -1.32 -11.31
N SER A 71 3.87 -0.82 -10.38
CA SER A 71 2.53 -0.31 -10.69
C SER A 71 2.59 0.96 -11.55
N ILE A 72 3.64 1.78 -11.42
CA ILE A 72 3.91 2.91 -12.32
C ILE A 72 4.27 2.40 -13.72
N LEU A 73 5.20 1.44 -13.83
CA LEU A 73 5.63 0.87 -15.11
C LEU A 73 4.49 0.15 -15.83
N LYS A 74 3.64 -0.58 -15.10
CA LYS A 74 2.42 -1.23 -15.62
C LYS A 74 1.37 -0.22 -16.09
N GLY A 75 1.41 1.01 -15.57
CA GLY A 75 0.53 2.11 -15.95
C GLY A 75 -0.67 2.32 -15.02
N ASP A 76 -0.79 1.54 -13.94
CA ASP A 76 -1.84 1.66 -12.92
C ASP A 76 -1.65 2.94 -12.07
N MET A 77 -0.41 3.37 -11.88
CA MET A 77 -0.02 4.56 -11.11
C MET A 77 0.84 5.54 -11.92
N SER A 78 1.15 6.67 -11.32
CA SER A 78 2.06 7.71 -11.82
C SER A 78 2.99 8.18 -10.69
N PHE A 79 4.08 8.87 -11.03
CA PHE A 79 4.96 9.46 -10.01
C PHE A 79 4.28 10.60 -9.26
N VAL A 80 3.42 11.37 -9.93
CA VAL A 80 2.73 12.53 -9.36
C VAL A 80 1.23 12.39 -9.60
N GLY A 81 0.47 12.28 -8.52
CA GLY A 81 -0.97 12.15 -8.58
C GLY A 81 -1.60 12.07 -7.19
N PRO A 82 -2.93 11.96 -7.11
CA PRO A 82 -3.61 11.83 -5.83
C PRO A 82 -3.26 10.50 -5.15
N ARG A 83 -3.20 10.47 -3.82
CA ARG A 83 -2.94 9.25 -3.05
C ARG A 83 -3.96 8.13 -3.41
N PRO A 84 -3.52 6.87 -3.61
CA PRO A 84 -4.40 5.73 -3.80
C PRO A 84 -5.26 5.48 -2.56
N VAL A 85 -6.55 5.30 -2.76
CA VAL A 85 -7.56 5.15 -1.69
C VAL A 85 -7.85 3.68 -1.43
N LEU A 86 -8.12 3.31 -0.18
CA LEU A 86 -8.52 1.95 0.16
C LEU A 86 -9.93 1.67 -0.39
N VAL A 87 -10.15 0.45 -0.88
CA VAL A 87 -11.47 0.05 -1.41
C VAL A 87 -12.59 0.22 -0.36
N LYS A 88 -12.29 0.00 0.92
CA LYS A 88 -13.23 0.14 2.04
C LYS A 88 -13.62 1.57 2.40
N GLU A 89 -13.05 2.59 1.76
CA GLU A 89 -13.31 4.01 2.07
C GLU A 89 -14.37 4.60 1.14
N ASP A 90 -15.58 4.02 1.15
CA ASP A 90 -16.66 4.31 0.19
C ASP A 90 -16.98 5.81 0.08
N ILE A 91 -17.06 6.51 1.22
CA ILE A 91 -17.34 7.96 1.26
C ILE A 91 -16.23 8.73 0.53
N LEU A 92 -14.96 8.38 0.75
CA LEU A 92 -13.84 9.07 0.12
C LEU A 92 -13.80 8.80 -1.39
N VAL A 93 -14.09 7.57 -1.81
CA VAL A 93 -14.20 7.20 -3.23
C VAL A 93 -15.33 7.97 -3.91
N ALA A 94 -16.50 8.07 -3.28
CA ALA A 94 -17.63 8.84 -3.79
C ALA A 94 -17.27 10.33 -3.92
N MET A 95 -16.65 10.92 -2.90
CA MET A 95 -16.24 12.34 -2.94
C MET A 95 -15.21 12.64 -4.03
N ARG A 96 -14.27 11.72 -4.29
CA ARG A 96 -13.32 11.83 -5.39
C ARG A 96 -13.99 11.74 -6.75
N THR A 97 -15.02 10.92 -6.86
CA THR A 97 -15.83 10.80 -8.09
C THR A 97 -16.58 12.10 -8.36
N LEU A 98 -17.29 12.61 -7.36
CA LEU A 98 -18.01 13.88 -7.43
C LEU A 98 -17.12 15.07 -7.81
N ARG A 99 -15.86 15.06 -7.37
CA ARG A 99 -14.88 16.12 -7.66
C ARG A 99 -14.03 15.86 -8.90
N GLY A 100 -14.30 14.80 -9.68
CA GLY A 100 -13.54 14.47 -10.89
C GLY A 100 -12.12 13.95 -10.65
N VAL A 101 -11.68 13.79 -9.39
CA VAL A 101 -10.32 13.34 -9.02
C VAL A 101 -10.04 11.92 -9.51
N HIS A 102 -11.08 11.08 -9.61
CA HIS A 102 -10.99 9.71 -10.12
C HIS A 102 -10.45 9.61 -11.56
N HIS A 103 -10.50 10.67 -12.37
CA HIS A 103 -9.91 10.66 -13.72
C HIS A 103 -8.38 10.73 -13.73
N LEU A 104 -7.76 11.12 -12.61
CA LEU A 104 -6.31 11.19 -12.48
C LEU A 104 -5.75 9.82 -12.08
N LYS A 105 -4.57 9.48 -12.61
CA LYS A 105 -3.82 8.32 -12.12
C LYS A 105 -3.39 8.58 -10.68
N PRO A 106 -3.49 7.58 -9.79
CA PRO A 106 -2.93 7.71 -8.46
C PRO A 106 -1.42 7.98 -8.49
N GLY A 107 -0.94 8.73 -7.50
CA GLY A 107 0.48 9.03 -7.30
C GLY A 107 1.16 8.05 -6.35
N LEU A 108 2.49 7.97 -6.43
CA LEU A 108 3.35 7.32 -5.44
C LEU A 108 3.24 8.03 -4.08
#